data_AF-A0AAQ3L8E3-F1
#
_entry.id   AF-A0AAQ3L8E3-F1
#
_cell.length_a   1.000
_cell.length_b   1.000
_cell.length_c   1.000
_cell.angle_alpha   90.00
_cell.angle_beta   90.00
_cell.angle_gamma   90.00
#
_symmetry.space_group_name_H-M   'P 1'
#
loop_
_entity.id
_entity.type
_entity.pdbx_description
1 polymer ?
#
loop_
_entity_poly.entity_id
_entity_poly.type
_entity_poly.pdbx_seq_one_letter_code
_entity_poly.pdbx_strand_id
1 'polypeptide(L)'
;MGKRKDRISTSGSTDSLGSNPFGGLDGSGLPQAPKVVSKPEVSPVKPEKKKSRGRIDVRREKAGRGGKTVTVLSGEGLNNQCPAVIEKIAKTLKGRFATGGVAKGKTVELQGDHREAVKVYLENEGYRVVFTGG
;
A
#
# COMPACT_ATOMS: atom_id res chain seq x y z
N MET A 1 53.88 -27.46 7.55
CA MET A 1 52.93 -28.24 6.73
C MET A 1 51.50 -27.80 7.04
N GLY A 2 50.89 -26.91 6.24
CA GLY A 2 49.50 -26.48 6.44
C GLY A 2 48.54 -27.30 5.58
N LYS A 3 47.67 -28.10 6.20
CA LYS A 3 46.65 -28.88 5.47
C LYS A 3 45.53 -27.94 5.01
N ARG A 4 45.40 -27.73 3.69
CA ARG A 4 44.25 -27.06 3.09
C ARG A 4 43.04 -28.00 3.17
N LYS A 5 41.92 -27.51 3.70
CA LYS A 5 40.63 -28.21 3.72
C LYS A 5 40.02 -28.15 2.32
N ASP A 6 39.73 -29.31 1.75
CA ASP A 6 39.10 -29.48 0.44
C ASP A 6 37.74 -28.77 0.40
N ARG A 7 37.58 -27.86 -0.56
CA ARG A 7 36.34 -27.11 -0.81
C ARG A 7 35.40 -28.00 -1.63
N ILE A 8 34.15 -28.17 -1.21
CA ILE A 8 33.15 -28.96 -1.93
C ILE A 8 32.88 -28.27 -3.28
N SER A 9 33.02 -29.00 -4.38
CA SER A 9 32.77 -28.47 -5.73
C SER A 9 31.29 -28.15 -5.93
N THR A 10 30.98 -26.97 -6.49
CA THR A 10 29.63 -26.52 -6.85
C THR A 10 29.27 -26.80 -8.31
N SER A 11 30.11 -27.51 -9.05
CA SER A 11 29.76 -27.96 -10.40
C SER A 11 28.77 -29.13 -10.28
N GLY A 12 27.48 -28.85 -10.50
CA GLY A 12 26.46 -29.88 -10.61
C GLY A 12 26.85 -30.90 -11.69
N SER A 13 26.83 -32.18 -11.32
CA SER A 13 27.16 -33.27 -12.23
C SER A 13 26.13 -33.36 -13.36
N THR A 14 26.60 -33.52 -14.59
CA THR A 14 25.77 -33.79 -15.78
C THR A 14 25.33 -35.25 -15.87
N ASP A 15 25.25 -35.95 -14.74
CA ASP A 15 24.65 -37.27 -14.68
C ASP A 15 23.15 -37.11 -14.80
N SER A 16 22.63 -37.59 -15.93
CA SER A 16 21.24 -37.52 -16.32
C SER A 16 20.37 -38.13 -15.22
N LEU A 17 19.71 -37.26 -14.44
CA LEU A 17 18.61 -37.65 -13.57
C LEU A 17 17.53 -38.26 -14.48
N GLY A 18 17.42 -39.59 -14.38
CA GLY A 18 16.51 -40.39 -15.19
C GLY A 18 15.08 -39.87 -15.05
N SER A 19 14.51 -39.48 -16.19
CA SER A 19 13.12 -39.04 -16.37
C SER A 19 12.81 -37.65 -15.80
N ASN A 20 12.99 -36.62 -16.64
CA ASN A 20 12.37 -35.31 -16.43
C ASN A 20 10.92 -35.35 -16.95
N PRO A 21 9.89 -35.38 -16.08
CA PRO A 21 8.48 -35.37 -16.50
C PRO A 21 8.08 -34.12 -17.30
N PHE A 22 8.92 -33.08 -17.26
CA PHE A 22 8.73 -31.83 -18.01
C PHE A 22 9.60 -31.73 -19.26
N GLY A 23 10.47 -32.72 -19.54
CA GLY A 23 11.39 -32.70 -20.69
C GLY A 23 10.69 -32.78 -22.06
N GLY A 24 9.46 -33.28 -22.09
CA GLY A 24 8.61 -33.31 -23.29
C GLY A 24 7.66 -32.13 -23.42
N LEU A 25 7.69 -31.15 -22.50
CA LEU A 25 6.86 -29.96 -22.62
C LEU A 25 7.49 -28.99 -23.63
N ASP A 26 7.04 -29.12 -24.87
CA ASP A 26 7.25 -28.13 -25.90
C ASP A 26 6.44 -26.86 -25.60
N GLY A 27 7.08 -25.69 -25.75
CA GLY A 27 6.47 -24.39 -25.51
C GLY A 27 5.57 -23.89 -26.65
N SER A 28 5.39 -24.66 -27.73
CA SER A 28 4.71 -24.21 -28.96
C SER A 28 3.20 -23.94 -28.81
N GLY A 29 2.61 -24.30 -27.67
CA GLY A 29 1.20 -24.03 -27.36
C GLY A 29 0.95 -22.86 -26.41
N LEU A 30 1.99 -22.18 -25.88
CA LEU A 30 1.78 -21.03 -25.02
C LEU A 30 1.29 -19.83 -25.85
N PRO A 31 0.23 -19.13 -25.42
CA PRO A 31 -0.13 -17.87 -26.04
C PRO A 31 1.08 -16.93 -25.93
N GLN A 32 1.48 -16.34 -27.05
CA GLN A 32 2.49 -15.30 -27.07
C GLN A 32 2.02 -14.25 -26.05
N ALA A 33 2.86 -13.99 -25.03
CA ALA A 33 2.55 -12.98 -24.03
C ALA A 33 2.03 -11.74 -24.77
N PRO A 34 0.91 -11.13 -24.33
CA PRO A 34 0.42 -9.93 -24.99
C PRO A 34 1.60 -8.97 -25.08
N LYS A 35 1.99 -8.62 -26.30
CA LYS A 35 3.04 -7.65 -26.57
C LYS A 35 2.77 -6.51 -25.60
N VAL A 36 3.71 -6.27 -24.68
CA VAL A 36 3.68 -5.10 -23.81
C VAL A 36 3.71 -3.94 -24.80
N VAL A 37 2.52 -3.47 -25.13
CA VAL A 37 2.32 -2.26 -25.90
C VAL A 37 3.06 -1.22 -25.08
N SER A 38 4.15 -0.77 -25.69
CA SER A 38 4.77 0.51 -25.54
C SER A 38 4.18 1.27 -24.36
N LYS A 39 4.94 1.34 -23.27
CA LYS A 39 4.94 2.44 -22.31
C LYS A 39 4.05 3.57 -22.83
N PRO A 40 2.82 3.74 -22.33
CA PRO A 40 2.08 4.92 -22.70
C PRO A 40 2.92 6.06 -22.15
N GLU A 41 3.57 6.76 -23.08
CA GLU A 41 4.05 8.10 -22.90
C GLU A 41 2.79 8.93 -22.68
N VAL A 42 2.25 8.84 -21.45
CA VAL A 42 1.16 9.69 -21.00
C VAL A 42 1.81 11.05 -20.88
N SER A 43 1.63 11.83 -21.94
CA SER A 43 1.75 13.28 -21.95
C SER A 43 1.30 13.83 -20.59
N PRO A 44 1.96 14.84 -20.00
CA PRO A 44 1.56 15.35 -18.70
C PRO A 44 0.16 15.94 -18.81
N VAL A 45 -0.87 15.12 -18.57
CA VAL A 45 -2.26 15.54 -18.51
C VAL A 45 -2.32 16.35 -17.22
N LYS A 46 -2.17 17.66 -17.41
CA LYS A 46 -2.42 18.70 -16.43
C LYS A 46 -3.64 18.26 -15.63
N PRO A 47 -3.53 18.01 -14.31
CA PRO A 47 -4.61 17.40 -13.57
C PRO A 47 -5.82 18.32 -13.66
N GLU A 48 -6.82 17.92 -14.44
CA GLU A 48 -8.12 18.57 -14.42
C GLU A 48 -8.57 18.53 -12.95
N LYS A 49 -8.77 19.72 -12.39
CA LYS A 49 -9.10 19.90 -10.98
C LYS A 49 -10.45 19.24 -10.71
N LYS A 50 -10.44 17.94 -10.42
CA LYS A 50 -11.58 17.23 -9.84
C LYS A 50 -12.03 18.05 -8.64
N LYS A 51 -13.31 18.44 -8.60
CA LYS A 51 -13.89 19.15 -7.45
C LYS A 51 -13.46 18.42 -6.18
N SER A 52 -12.71 19.10 -5.33
CA SER A 52 -12.16 18.49 -4.12
C SER A 52 -13.31 18.00 -3.25
N ARG A 53 -13.24 16.74 -2.77
CA ARG A 53 -14.27 16.13 -1.92
C ARG A 53 -14.39 16.77 -0.52
N GLY A 54 -13.63 17.83 -0.27
CA GLY A 54 -13.55 18.57 0.97
C GLY A 54 -12.15 18.49 1.61
N ARG A 55 -11.95 19.29 2.66
CA ARG A 55 -10.71 19.31 3.45
C ARG A 55 -10.77 18.27 4.57
N ILE A 56 -9.68 17.51 4.74
CA ILE A 56 -9.47 16.60 5.87
C ILE A 56 -8.21 17.05 6.63
N ASP A 57 -8.38 17.23 7.93
CA ASP A 57 -7.34 17.51 8.89
C ASP A 57 -6.84 16.21 9.52
N VAL A 58 -5.52 16.05 9.52
CA VAL A 58 -4.84 14.85 9.98
C VAL A 58 -3.95 15.23 11.15
N ARG A 59 -4.30 14.75 12.34
CA ARG A 59 -3.65 15.11 13.60
C ARG A 59 -3.02 13.90 14.28
N ARG A 60 -1.89 14.12 14.92
CA ARG A 60 -1.30 13.18 15.87
C ARG A 60 -1.77 13.51 17.28
N GLU A 61 -2.28 12.51 17.99
CA GLU A 61 -2.73 12.62 19.38
C GLU A 61 -1.96 11.63 20.26
N LYS A 62 -1.36 12.13 21.34
CA LYS A 62 -0.60 11.35 22.33
C LYS A 62 -1.07 11.61 23.78
N ALA A 63 -1.62 12.80 24.03
CA ALA A 63 -2.11 13.19 25.35
C ALA A 63 -3.28 12.31 25.80
N GLY A 64 -3.28 11.86 27.06
CA GLY A 64 -4.35 11.03 27.62
C GLY A 64 -4.46 9.60 27.07
N ARG A 65 -3.53 9.16 26.22
CA ARG A 65 -3.56 7.85 25.53
C ARG A 65 -2.56 6.83 26.10
N GLY A 66 -2.07 7.05 27.33
CA GLY A 66 -1.13 6.12 28.00
C GLY A 66 0.20 5.95 27.23
N GLY A 67 0.70 7.02 26.61
CA GLY A 67 1.93 7.00 25.80
C GLY A 67 1.76 6.48 24.37
N LYS A 68 0.60 5.90 24.02
CA LYS A 68 0.31 5.45 22.66
C LYS A 68 0.02 6.63 21.74
N THR A 69 0.49 6.53 20.50
CA THR A 69 0.21 7.53 19.46
C THR A 69 -1.00 7.09 18.66
N VAL A 70 -1.88 8.03 18.36
CA VAL A 70 -3.08 7.82 17.53
C VAL A 70 -3.12 8.90 16.46
N THR A 71 -3.41 8.50 15.23
CA THR A 71 -3.70 9.40 14.13
C THR A 71 -5.20 9.64 14.06
N VAL A 72 -5.62 10.91 14.13
CA VAL A 72 -7.01 11.33 14.12
C VAL A 72 -7.30 12.09 12.84
N LEU A 73 -8.35 11.69 12.12
CA LEU A 73 -8.80 12.31 10.87
C LEU A 73 -10.14 13.01 11.13
N SER A 74 -10.19 14.31 10.87
CA SER A 74 -11.40 15.14 11.03
C SER A 74 -11.52 16.15 9.89
N GLY A 75 -12.60 16.93 9.84
CA GLY A 75 -12.74 18.04 8.88
C GLY A 75 -13.96 17.91 7.97
N GLU A 76 -14.19 18.94 7.16
CA GLU A 76 -15.37 19.08 6.30
C GLU A 76 -15.54 17.92 5.31
N GLY A 77 -14.43 17.39 4.78
CA GLY A 77 -14.44 16.26 3.86
C GLY A 77 -14.99 14.97 4.46
N LEU A 78 -14.91 14.81 5.79
CA LEU A 78 -15.55 13.71 6.53
C LEU A 78 -16.95 14.12 7.02
N ASN A 79 -17.11 15.35 7.50
CA ASN A 79 -18.39 15.85 8.03
C ASN A 79 -19.53 15.86 7.00
N ASN A 80 -19.21 16.10 5.74
CA ASN A 80 -20.17 16.14 4.64
C ASN A 80 -20.52 14.76 4.08
N GLN A 81 -19.92 13.69 4.62
CA GLN A 81 -20.15 12.31 4.18
C GLN A 81 -21.13 11.61 5.10
N CYS A 82 -21.88 10.66 4.54
CA CYS A 82 -22.76 9.80 5.33
C CYS A 82 -21.93 8.89 6.27
N PRO A 83 -22.46 8.47 7.43
CA PRO A 83 -21.76 7.60 8.39
C PRO A 83 -21.20 6.32 7.76
N ALA A 84 -21.96 5.70 6.86
CA ALA A 84 -21.54 4.50 6.13
C ALA A 84 -20.27 4.71 5.28
N VAL A 85 -20.05 5.92 4.76
CA VAL A 85 -18.83 6.26 4.01
C VAL A 85 -17.64 6.41 4.94
N ILE A 86 -17.85 7.02 6.11
CA ILE A 86 -16.80 7.19 7.13
C ILE A 86 -16.35 5.83 7.67
N GLU A 87 -17.29 4.92 7.91
CA GLU A 87 -16.99 3.53 8.29
C GLU A 87 -16.23 2.77 7.20
N LYS A 88 -16.60 2.95 5.93
CA LYS A 88 -15.86 2.38 4.79
C LYS A 88 -14.43 2.90 4.75
N ILE A 89 -14.23 4.22 4.89
CA ILE A 89 -12.90 4.82 4.94
C ILE A 89 -12.09 4.22 6.10
N ALA A 90 -12.66 4.15 7.30
CA ALA A 90 -12.00 3.53 8.45
C ALA A 90 -11.64 2.07 8.18
N LYS A 91 -12.54 1.27 7.59
CA LYS A 91 -12.29 -0.13 7.25
C LYS A 91 -11.14 -0.27 6.23
N THR A 92 -11.12 0.56 5.19
CA THR A 92 -10.05 0.56 4.18
C THR A 92 -8.70 0.95 4.79
N LEU A 93 -8.66 2.00 5.62
CA LEU A 93 -7.43 2.44 6.28
C LEU A 93 -6.89 1.36 7.22
N LYS A 94 -7.76 0.71 8.02
CA LYS A 94 -7.37 -0.41 8.89
C LYS A 94 -6.77 -1.56 8.10
N GLY A 95 -7.40 -1.95 6.99
CA GLY A 95 -6.91 -3.02 6.13
C GLY A 95 -5.57 -2.66 5.47
N ARG A 96 -5.41 -1.41 5.04
CA ARG A 96 -4.19 -0.94 4.35
C ARG A 96 -2.99 -0.80 5.29
N PHE A 97 -3.21 -0.37 6.52
CA PHE A 97 -2.14 -0.13 7.50
C PHE A 97 -1.99 -1.24 8.53
N ALA A 98 -2.80 -2.29 8.46
CA ALA A 98 -2.82 -3.41 9.41
C ALA A 98 -2.91 -2.96 10.88
N THR A 99 -3.65 -1.88 11.14
CA THR A 99 -3.75 -1.27 12.47
C THR A 99 -5.18 -1.27 13.00
N GLY A 100 -5.29 -1.17 14.33
CA GLY A 100 -6.56 -0.90 14.98
C GLY A 100 -7.06 0.51 14.64
N GLY A 101 -8.38 0.67 14.57
CA GLY A 101 -9.00 1.95 14.31
C GLY A 101 -10.52 1.88 14.45
N VAL A 102 -11.15 3.05 14.63
CA VAL A 102 -12.60 3.19 14.83
C VAL A 102 -13.09 4.48 14.19
N ALA A 103 -14.26 4.41 13.55
CA ALA A 103 -15.01 5.60 13.14
C ALA A 103 -15.86 6.06 14.34
N LYS A 104 -15.65 7.29 14.81
CA LYS A 104 -16.45 7.92 15.87
C LYS A 104 -17.22 9.09 15.28
N GLY A 105 -18.47 8.84 14.88
CA GLY A 105 -19.34 9.86 14.29
C GLY A 105 -18.72 10.44 13.03
N LYS A 106 -18.15 11.65 13.12
CA LYS A 106 -17.54 12.39 12.01
C LYS A 106 -16.00 12.34 11.97
N THR A 107 -15.40 11.53 12.82
CA THR A 107 -13.94 11.43 12.98
C THR A 107 -13.50 9.97 12.80
N VAL A 108 -12.32 9.75 12.24
CA VAL A 108 -11.69 8.42 12.18
C VAL A 108 -10.43 8.42 13.02
N GLU A 109 -10.31 7.45 13.93
CA GLU A 109 -9.12 7.24 14.76
C GLU A 109 -8.37 5.99 14.30
N LEU A 110 -7.05 6.10 14.14
CA LEU A 110 -6.16 5.01 13.76
C LEU A 110 -5.01 4.91 14.77
N GLN A 111 -4.71 3.71 15.26
CA GLN A 111 -3.57 3.49 16.15
C GLN A 111 -2.26 3.66 15.38
N GLY A 112 -1.27 4.32 15.98
CA GLY A 112 0.03 4.61 15.37
C GLY A 112 0.14 6.02 14.75
N ASP A 113 1.34 6.38 14.30
CA ASP A 113 1.60 7.57 13.48
C ASP A 113 1.64 7.15 12.01
N HIS A 114 0.52 7.35 11.31
CA HIS A 114 0.40 7.02 9.88
C HIS A 114 0.07 8.26 9.05
N ARG A 115 0.37 9.45 9.55
CA ARG A 115 -0.08 10.72 8.95
C ARG A 115 0.34 10.85 7.49
N GLU A 116 1.58 10.50 7.16
CA GLU A 116 2.11 10.57 5.80
C GLU A 116 1.40 9.61 4.85
N ALA A 117 1.27 8.35 5.25
CA ALA A 117 0.65 7.33 4.41
C ALA A 117 -0.85 7.57 4.23
N VAL A 118 -1.52 8.07 5.29
CA VAL A 118 -2.94 8.48 5.23
C VAL A 118 -3.12 9.69 4.33
N LYS A 119 -2.21 10.68 4.38
CA LYS A 119 -2.24 11.83 3.46
C LYS A 119 -2.22 11.37 2.02
N VAL A 120 -1.26 10.52 1.65
CA VAL A 120 -1.15 10.00 0.27
C VAL A 120 -2.43 9.28 -0.15
N TYR A 121 -2.99 8.45 0.72
CA TYR A 121 -4.25 7.75 0.43
C TYR A 121 -5.41 8.71 0.18
N LEU A 122 -5.62 9.69 1.08
CA LEU A 122 -6.73 10.63 1.00
C LEU A 122 -6.59 11.60 -0.18
N GLU A 123 -5.38 12.02 -0.52
CA GLU A 123 -5.10 12.84 -1.71
C GLU A 123 -5.44 12.08 -2.99
N ASN A 124 -5.08 10.79 -3.08
CA ASN A 124 -5.45 9.93 -4.20
C ASN A 124 -6.98 9.75 -4.33
N GLU A 125 -7.69 9.72 -3.21
CA GLU A 125 -9.16 9.69 -3.16
C GLU A 125 -9.83 11.02 -3.51
N GLY A 126 -9.06 12.09 -3.71
CA GLY A 126 -9.53 13.42 -4.10
C GLY A 126 -9.88 14.36 -2.94
N TYR A 127 -9.40 14.08 -1.73
CA TYR A 127 -9.53 14.97 -0.57
C TYR A 127 -8.33 15.93 -0.48
N ARG A 128 -8.58 17.14 0.04
CA ARG A 128 -7.49 18.07 0.38
C ARG A 128 -7.03 17.79 1.80
N VAL A 129 -5.80 17.32 1.97
CA VAL A 129 -5.29 16.94 3.29
C VAL A 129 -4.44 18.06 3.90
N VAL A 130 -4.63 18.34 5.18
CA VAL A 130 -3.83 19.29 5.96
C VAL A 130 -3.38 18.63 7.26
N PHE A 131 -2.09 18.72 7.59
CA PHE A 131 -1.60 18.28 8.89
C PHE A 131 -1.91 19.31 9.96
N THR A 132 -2.54 18.89 11.05
CA THR A 132 -2.90 19.76 12.17
C THR A 132 -2.34 19.20 13.48
N GLY A 133 -1.87 20.07 14.38
CA GLY A 133 -1.27 19.67 15.65
C GLY A 133 0.17 19.16 15.54
N GLY A 134 1.01 19.59 16.49
CA GLY A 134 2.41 19.16 16.68
C GLY A 134 2.55 18.01 17.67
#